data_AF-A0A6I1W0Y8-F1
#
_entry.id   AF-A0A6I1W0Y8-F1
#
_cell.length_a   1.000
_cell.length_b   1.000
_cell.length_c   1.000
_cell.angle_alpha   90.00
_cell.angle_beta   90.00
_cell.angle_gamma   90.00
#
_symmetry.space_group_name_H-M   'P 1'
#
loop_
_entity.id
_entity.type
_entity.pdbx_description
1 polymer ?
#
loop_
_entity_poly.entity_id
_entity_poly.type
_entity_poly.pdbx_seq_one_letter_code
_entity_poly.pdbx_strand_id
1 'polypeptide(L)'
;GRRWGRYSIFALWTNDVHNIANYSFAIGLYALGLNGWQILLSLGIGAGLVFMFMNLSGYMGQRTGVPFPVISRISFGVHGAQIPALIRAVIAIAWFGIQTYLASVVLRVLLVAVHPGFAAYD
;
A
#
# COMPACT_ATOMS: atom_id res chain seq x y z
N GLY A 1 21.97 -14.70 2.50
CA GLY A 1 20.79 -13.83 2.28
C GLY A 1 20.18 -14.15 0.95
N ARG A 2 18.84 -14.33 0.88
CA ARG A 2 18.14 -14.71 -0.37
C ARG A 2 18.38 -13.64 -1.43
N ARG A 3 18.85 -14.03 -2.61
CA ARG A 3 19.06 -13.12 -3.75
C ARG A 3 17.68 -12.72 -4.28
N TRP A 4 17.34 -11.44 -4.17
CA TRP A 4 16.10 -10.90 -4.74
C TRP A 4 16.26 -10.81 -6.26
N GLY A 5 15.54 -11.66 -6.99
CA GLY A 5 15.50 -11.63 -8.45
C GLY A 5 14.48 -10.61 -8.96
N ARG A 6 14.54 -10.30 -10.27
CA ARG A 6 13.56 -9.42 -10.94
C ARG A 6 12.12 -9.89 -10.77
N TYR A 7 11.92 -11.22 -10.82
CA TYR A 7 10.60 -11.82 -10.61
C TYR A 7 10.09 -11.64 -9.17
N SER A 8 10.98 -11.74 -8.17
CA SER A 8 10.61 -11.51 -6.76
C SER A 8 10.16 -10.06 -6.53
N ILE A 9 10.83 -9.11 -7.17
CA ILE A 9 10.46 -7.69 -7.10
C ILE A 9 9.11 -7.46 -7.79
N PHE A 10 8.92 -8.00 -9.00
CA PHE A 10 7.66 -7.91 -9.72
C PHE A 10 6.49 -8.50 -8.89
N ALA A 11 6.66 -9.73 -8.38
CA ALA A 11 5.63 -10.40 -7.60
C ALA A 11 5.28 -9.64 -6.31
N LEU A 12 6.26 -9.03 -5.63
CA LEU A 12 6.02 -8.17 -4.47
C LEU A 12 5.12 -6.98 -4.83
N TRP A 13 5.46 -6.27 -5.91
CA TRP A 13 4.71 -5.11 -6.37
C TRP A 13 3.31 -5.47 -6.86
N THR A 14 3.19 -6.56 -7.61
CA THR A 14 1.88 -7.07 -8.01
C THR A 14 1.02 -7.37 -6.79
N ASN A 15 1.57 -8.04 -5.77
CA ASN A 15 0.84 -8.32 -4.54
C ASN A 15 0.40 -7.05 -3.80
N ASP A 16 1.25 -6.03 -3.72
CA ASP A 16 0.94 -4.75 -3.07
C ASP A 16 -0.23 -4.01 -3.76
N VAL A 17 -0.24 -4.01 -5.10
CA VAL A 17 -1.29 -3.36 -5.90
C VAL A 17 -2.63 -4.11 -5.79
N HIS A 18 -2.59 -5.45 -5.69
CA HIS A 18 -3.80 -6.29 -5.62
C HIS A 18 -4.37 -6.31 -4.19
N ASN A 19 -4.90 -5.16 -3.75
CA ASN A 19 -5.63 -5.06 -2.51
C ASN A 19 -7.05 -4.48 -2.73
N ILE A 20 -7.95 -4.80 -1.80
CA ILE A 20 -9.37 -4.39 -1.89
C ILE A 20 -9.50 -2.87 -1.90
N ALA A 21 -8.70 -2.18 -1.09
CA ALA A 21 -8.75 -0.72 -0.99
C ALA A 21 -8.47 -0.01 -2.33
N ASN A 22 -7.52 -0.49 -3.13
CA ASN A 22 -7.21 0.06 -4.45
C ASN A 22 -8.37 -0.15 -5.43
N TYR A 23 -9.03 -1.32 -5.37
CA TYR A 23 -10.23 -1.57 -6.18
C TYR A 23 -11.39 -0.67 -5.74
N SER A 24 -11.62 -0.51 -4.43
CA SER A 24 -12.63 0.41 -3.89
C SER A 24 -12.34 1.86 -4.28
N PHE A 25 -11.07 2.27 -4.29
CA PHE A 25 -10.67 3.60 -4.76
C PHE A 25 -11.00 3.80 -6.24
N ALA A 26 -10.67 2.83 -7.10
CA ALA A 26 -11.01 2.89 -8.52
C ALA A 26 -12.53 2.97 -8.75
N ILE A 27 -13.33 2.18 -8.02
CA ILE A 27 -14.80 2.25 -8.05
C ILE A 27 -15.30 3.63 -7.59
N GLY A 28 -14.67 4.21 -6.56
CA GLY A 28 -14.97 5.55 -6.09
C GLY A 28 -14.77 6.62 -7.16
N LEU A 29 -13.73 6.50 -7.99
CA LEU A 29 -13.50 7.41 -9.12
C LEU A 29 -14.60 7.30 -10.18
N TYR A 30 -15.11 6.10 -10.46
CA TYR A 30 -16.28 5.93 -11.34
C TYR A 30 -17.54 6.53 -10.72
N ALA A 31 -17.75 6.37 -9.41
CA ALA A 31 -18.88 6.95 -8.70
C ALA A 31 -18.86 8.49 -8.71
N LEU A 32 -17.68 9.10 -8.79
CA LEU A 32 -17.50 10.55 -8.98
C LEU A 32 -17.79 11.02 -10.42
N GLY A 33 -18.18 10.12 -11.33
CA GLY A 33 -18.59 10.44 -12.69
C GLY A 33 -17.44 10.47 -13.71
N LEU A 34 -16.24 10.02 -13.35
CA LEU A 34 -15.14 9.93 -14.31
C LEU A 34 -15.35 8.78 -15.30
N ASN A 35 -15.01 9.02 -16.56
CA ASN A 35 -15.01 7.99 -17.60
C ASN A 35 -13.79 7.07 -17.44
N GLY A 36 -13.88 5.81 -17.86
CA GLY A 36 -12.82 4.81 -17.69
C GLY A 36 -11.48 5.24 -18.29
N TRP A 37 -11.49 5.94 -19.43
CA TRP A 37 -10.26 6.51 -20.01
C TRP A 37 -9.61 7.59 -19.16
N GLN A 38 -10.41 8.44 -18.48
CA GLN A 38 -9.89 9.47 -17.58
C GLN A 38 -9.26 8.83 -16.34
N ILE A 39 -9.92 7.81 -15.78
CA ILE A 39 -9.44 7.06 -14.62
C ILE A 39 -8.12 6.36 -14.94
N LEU A 40 -8.03 5.70 -16.09
CA LEU A 40 -6.80 5.04 -16.55
C LEU A 40 -5.65 6.04 -16.72
N LEU A 41 -5.91 7.19 -17.34
CA LEU A 41 -4.90 8.23 -17.51
C LEU A 41 -4.43 8.79 -16.16
N SER A 42 -5.36 9.12 -15.25
CA SER A 42 -5.04 9.63 -13.92
C SER A 42 -4.26 8.64 -13.08
N LEU A 43 -4.66 7.36 -13.07
CA LEU A 43 -3.91 6.29 -12.39
C LEU A 43 -2.54 6.07 -13.02
N GLY A 44 -2.42 6.12 -14.34
CA GLY A 44 -1.14 5.98 -15.05
C GLY A 44 -0.16 7.10 -14.71
N ILE A 45 -0.63 8.36 -14.71
CA ILE A 45 0.19 9.52 -14.31
C ILE A 45 0.59 9.40 -12.84
N GLY A 46 -0.35 9.07 -11.96
CA GLY A 46 -0.08 8.88 -10.53
C GLY A 46 0.96 7.78 -10.28
N ALA A 47 0.81 6.63 -10.93
CA ALA A 47 1.76 5.53 -10.83
C ALA A 47 3.15 5.91 -11.35
N GLY A 48 3.23 6.65 -12.46
CA GLY A 48 4.50 7.15 -13.00
C GLY A 48 5.21 8.12 -12.04
N LEU A 49 4.46 9.04 -11.43
CA LEU A 49 4.99 9.96 -10.43
C LEU A 49 5.49 9.22 -9.18
N VAL A 50 4.69 8.29 -8.64
CA VAL A 50 5.08 7.48 -7.48
C VAL A 50 6.34 6.68 -7.79
N PHE A 51 6.41 6.07 -8.98
CA PHE A 51 7.61 5.35 -9.43
C PHE A 51 8.83 6.27 -9.44
N MET A 52 8.73 7.47 -10.01
CA MET A 52 9.84 8.43 -10.03
C MET A 52 10.30 8.82 -8.62
N PHE A 53 9.38 9.24 -7.74
CA PHE A 53 9.71 9.66 -6.38
C PHE A 53 10.27 8.52 -5.51
N MET A 54 9.79 7.30 -5.71
CA MET A 54 10.31 6.13 -5.01
C MET A 54 11.72 5.75 -5.47
N ASN A 55 12.02 5.85 -6.77
CA ASN A 55 13.39 5.62 -7.24
C ASN A 55 14.36 6.68 -6.68
N LEU A 56 13.93 7.95 -6.61
CA LEU A 56 14.76 9.02 -6.08
C LEU A 56 15.03 8.86 -4.57
N SER A 57 13.99 8.60 -3.77
CA SER A 57 14.13 8.38 -2.33
C SER A 57 14.77 7.04 -1.97
N GLY A 58 14.59 6.02 -2.81
CA GLY A 58 15.14 4.68 -2.66
C GLY A 58 16.61 4.55 -3.08
N TYR A 59 17.15 5.48 -3.89
CA TYR A 59 18.52 5.44 -4.39
C TYR A 59 19.56 5.36 -3.26
N MET A 60 19.42 6.21 -2.25
CA MET A 60 20.31 6.20 -1.09
C MET A 60 20.18 4.90 -0.28
N GLY A 61 18.96 4.37 -0.16
CA GLY A 61 18.69 3.09 0.51
C GLY A 61 19.31 1.90 -0.21
N GLN A 62 19.24 1.85 -1.54
CA GLN A 62 19.84 0.77 -2.32
C GLN A 62 21.37 0.80 -2.32
N ARG A 63 22.00 1.99 -2.37
CA ARG A 63 23.46 2.10 -2.37
C ARG A 63 24.11 1.81 -1.03
N THR A 64 23.46 2.22 0.06
CA THR A 64 24.03 2.11 1.41
C THR A 64 23.55 0.88 2.16
N GLY A 65 22.43 0.29 1.74
CA GLY A 65 21.82 -0.87 2.41
C GLY A 65 21.29 -0.57 3.82
N VAL A 66 21.32 0.70 4.27
CA VAL A 66 20.88 1.07 5.61
C VAL A 66 19.35 1.33 5.64
N PRO A 67 18.66 0.95 6.73
CA PRO A 67 17.23 1.20 6.88
C PRO A 67 16.86 2.68 6.78
N PHE A 68 15.63 2.97 6.32
CA PHE A 68 15.12 4.35 6.19
C PHE A 68 15.28 5.21 7.48
N PRO A 69 15.02 4.71 8.70
CA PRO A 69 15.25 5.48 9.93
C PRO A 69 16.72 5.83 10.21
N VAL A 70 17.67 5.13 9.57
CA VAL A 70 19.10 5.43 9.66
C VAL A 70 19.48 6.52 8.65
N ILE A 71 18.92 6.47 7.44
CA ILE A 71 19.12 7.50 6.42
C ILE A 71 18.51 8.84 6.87
N SER A 72 17.36 8.81 7.54
CA SER A 72 16.72 10.04 8.05
C SER A 72 17.58 10.77 9.11
N ARG A 73 18.58 10.11 9.71
CA ARG A 73 19.53 10.75 10.64
C ARG A 73 20.42 11.79 9.95
N ILE A 74 20.64 11.68 8.62
CA ILE A 74 21.44 12.64 7.87
C ILE A 74 20.76 14.02 7.85
N SER A 75 19.43 14.05 7.79
CA SER A 75 18.65 15.30 7.75
C SER A 75 18.17 15.77 9.12
N PHE A 76 17.80 14.84 10.02
CA PHE A 76 17.14 15.17 11.29
C PHE A 76 18.02 14.91 12.54
N GLY A 77 19.22 14.37 12.37
CA GLY A 77 20.08 13.93 13.48
C GLY A 77 19.58 12.64 14.15
N VAL A 78 20.31 12.17 15.16
CA VAL A 78 20.06 10.88 15.82
C VAL A 78 18.72 10.85 16.55
N HIS A 79 18.40 11.91 17.31
CA HIS A 79 17.15 12.03 18.05
C HIS A 79 15.98 12.47 17.15
N GLY A 80 16.22 13.37 16.18
CA GLY A 80 15.17 13.83 15.27
C GLY A 80 14.71 12.75 14.28
N ALA A 81 15.53 11.74 13.98
CA ALA A 81 15.14 10.60 13.15
C ALA A 81 14.02 9.73 13.77
N GLN A 82 13.74 9.87 15.06
CA GLN A 82 12.65 9.15 15.74
C GLN A 82 11.27 9.68 15.30
N ILE A 83 11.15 10.96 14.96
CA ILE A 83 9.90 11.58 14.49
C ILE A 83 9.40 10.96 13.17
N PRO A 84 10.20 10.91 12.09
CA PRO A 84 9.75 10.29 10.83
C PRO A 84 9.54 8.77 10.98
N ALA A 85 10.27 8.12 11.88
CA ALA A 85 10.05 6.70 12.19
C ALA A 85 8.69 6.48 12.87
N LEU A 86 8.33 7.32 13.85
CA LEU A 86 7.05 7.26 14.56
C LEU A 86 5.88 7.55 13.61
N ILE A 87 5.96 8.59 12.79
CA ILE A 87 4.91 8.93 11.81
C ILE A 87 4.67 7.73 10.88
N ARG A 88 5.73 7.11 10.36
CA ARG A 88 5.59 5.90 9.53
C ARG A 88 4.98 4.73 10.28
N ALA A 89 5.32 4.53 11.55
CA ALA A 89 4.76 3.46 12.37
C ALA A 89 3.25 3.65 12.59
N VAL A 90 2.80 4.87 12.89
CA VAL A 90 1.38 5.18 13.07
C VAL A 90 0.58 4.93 11.79
N ILE A 91 1.10 5.40 10.64
CA ILE A 91 0.46 5.17 9.34
C ILE A 91 0.40 3.65 9.04
N ALA A 92 1.45 2.90 9.33
CA ALA A 92 1.47 1.45 9.13
C ALA A 92 0.42 0.73 10.00
N ILE A 93 0.23 1.15 11.26
CA ILE A 93 -0.80 0.60 12.15
C ILE A 93 -2.20 0.92 11.61
N ALA A 94 -2.45 2.16 11.19
CA ALA A 94 -3.73 2.55 10.60
C ALA A 94 -4.03 1.70 9.34
N TRP A 95 -3.03 1.50 8.48
CA TRP A 95 -3.22 0.69 7.28
C TRP A 95 -3.48 -0.79 7.63
N PHE A 96 -2.74 -1.35 8.58
CA PHE A 96 -2.99 -2.70 9.06
C PHE A 96 -4.42 -2.87 9.59
N GLY A 97 -4.92 -1.88 10.34
CA GLY A 97 -6.30 -1.86 10.83
C GLY A 97 -7.34 -1.89 9.70
N ILE A 98 -7.19 -1.03 8.68
CA ILE A 98 -8.14 -0.99 7.56
C ILE A 98 -8.10 -2.31 6.77
N GLN A 99 -6.92 -2.88 6.53
CA GLN A 99 -6.82 -4.16 5.83
C GLN A 99 -7.45 -5.31 6.62
N THR A 100 -7.29 -5.31 7.94
CA THR A 100 -7.94 -6.29 8.84
C THR A 100 -9.46 -6.13 8.82
N TYR A 101 -9.96 -4.90 8.81
CA TYR A 101 -11.38 -4.62 8.67
C TYR A 101 -11.94 -5.11 7.32
N LEU A 102 -11.27 -4.77 6.21
CA LEU A 102 -11.67 -5.21 4.87
C LEU A 102 -11.66 -6.74 4.74
N ALA A 103 -10.64 -7.41 5.29
CA ALA A 103 -10.60 -8.87 5.35
C ALA A 103 -11.78 -9.45 6.17
N SER A 104 -12.16 -8.80 7.26
CA SER A 104 -13.32 -9.22 8.06
C SER A 104 -14.64 -9.08 7.30
N VAL A 105 -14.81 -8.03 6.50
CA VAL A 105 -15.97 -7.85 5.61
C VAL A 105 -16.05 -9.02 4.61
N VAL A 106 -14.94 -9.34 3.94
CA VAL A 106 -14.89 -10.45 2.98
C VAL A 106 -15.19 -11.79 3.65
N LEU A 107 -14.65 -12.01 4.85
CA LEU A 107 -14.91 -13.23 5.61
C LEU A 107 -16.40 -13.39 5.93
N ARG A 108 -17.09 -12.31 6.34
CA ARG A 108 -18.55 -12.34 6.56
C ARG A 108 -19.32 -12.72 5.30
N VAL A 109 -19.02 -12.06 4.17
CA VAL A 109 -19.64 -12.36 2.88
C VAL A 109 -19.42 -13.82 2.47
N LEU A 110 -18.22 -14.36 2.69
CA LEU A 110 -17.90 -15.76 2.43
C LEU A 110 -18.72 -16.71 3.32
N LEU A 111 -18.85 -16.41 4.61
CA LEU A 111 -19.62 -17.23 5.55
C LEU A 111 -21.11 -17.28 5.15
N VAL A 112 -21.69 -16.15 4.78
CA VAL A 112 -23.07 -16.07 4.27
C VAL A 112 -23.21 -16.85 2.95
N ALA A 113 -22.22 -16.78 2.06
CA ALA A 113 -22.24 -17.50 0.79
C ALA A 113 -22.14 -19.03 0.98
N VAL A 114 -21.37 -19.51 1.95
CA VAL A 114 -21.22 -20.94 2.25
C VAL A 114 -22.41 -21.49 3.03
N HIS A 115 -22.94 -20.73 3.98
CA HIS A 115 -24.11 -21.10 4.74
C HIS A 115 -25.04 -19.89 4.95
N PRO A 116 -26.14 -19.79 4.18
CA PRO A 116 -27.06 -18.64 4.23
C PRO A 116 -27.68 -18.39 5.61
N GLY A 117 -27.67 -19.39 6.51
CA GLY A 117 -28.14 -19.24 7.89
C GLY A 117 -27.33 -18.24 8.73
N PHE A 118 -26.11 -17.88 8.30
CA PHE A 118 -25.33 -16.82 8.96
C PHE A 118 -25.74 -15.40 8.59
N ALA A 119 -26.64 -15.21 7.61
CA ALA A 119 -27.18 -13.89 7.25
C ALA A 119 -28.01 -13.26 8.39
N ALA A 120 -28.45 -14.05 9.37
CA ALA A 120 -29.14 -13.55 10.56
C ALA A 120 -28.20 -12.84 11.57
N TYR A 121 -26.88 -12.98 11.41
CA TYR A 121 -25.85 -12.36 12.26
C TYR A 121 -25.06 -11.26 11.56
N ASP A 122 -25.53 -10.85 10.37
CA ASP A 122 -25.07 -9.67 9.63
C ASP A 122 -25.86 -8.42 10.10
#